data_AF-A0A284RQQ2-F1
#
_entry.id   AF-A0A284RQQ2-F1
#
_cell.length_a   1.000
_cell.length_b   1.000
_cell.length_c   1.000
_cell.angle_alpha   90.00
_cell.angle_beta   90.00
_cell.angle_gamma   90.00
#
_symmetry.space_group_name_H-M   'P 1'
#
loop_
_entity.id
_entity.type
_entity.pdbx_description
1 polymer ?
#
loop_
_entity_poly.entity_id
_entity_poly.type
_entity_poly.pdbx_seq_one_letter_code
_entity_poly.pdbx_strand_id
1 'polypeptide(L)'
;MFQVHRYYVYTHETILRNECGYTGALPYWNEAVDAGAFATSPVLLDFGGNGSEDNDWAVIDGPFANLTRSLSATAGTDHLLSREVDETASIRVGPTYVDALLALDTLADFKSTLGVAATDLGIHVSGHAGVGGDMANVATSPNDPMFWMHHGFIDYLWWKWQGDNETRINDLNNIGYESQKEPATGYVETTGATVLYMFDILPNATVADVLDTQEGLLCYTYAA
;
A
#
# COMPACT_ATOMS: atom_id res chain seq x y z
N MET A 1 9.43 4.35 -3.30
CA MET A 1 8.09 3.68 -3.30
C MET A 1 7.51 3.62 -1.90
N PHE A 2 8.21 3.09 -0.90
CA PHE A 2 7.70 3.06 0.48
C PHE A 2 7.44 4.44 1.04
N GLN A 3 8.35 5.37 0.77
CA GLN A 3 8.29 6.73 1.26
C GLN A 3 7.05 7.47 0.75
N VAL A 4 6.74 7.35 -0.55
CA VAL A 4 5.53 7.96 -1.12
C VAL A 4 4.26 7.31 -0.59
N HIS A 5 4.22 5.98 -0.41
CA HIS A 5 3.03 5.30 0.12
C HIS A 5 2.81 5.60 1.61
N ARG A 6 3.87 5.63 2.42
CA ARG A 6 3.82 6.10 3.81
C ARG A 6 3.23 7.49 3.88
N TYR A 7 3.75 8.42 3.06
CA TYR A 7 3.20 9.77 3.04
C TYR A 7 1.77 9.83 2.52
N TYR A 8 1.39 8.95 1.59
CA TYR A 8 0.03 8.89 1.06
C TYR A 8 -0.98 8.34 2.08
N VAL A 9 -0.61 7.30 2.82
CA VAL A 9 -1.41 6.76 3.93
C VAL A 9 -1.56 7.80 5.05
N TYR A 10 -0.47 8.48 5.43
CA TYR A 10 -0.50 9.59 6.38
C TYR A 10 -1.40 10.74 5.90
N THR A 11 -1.34 11.06 4.60
CA THR A 11 -2.21 12.06 3.97
C THR A 11 -3.69 11.66 4.08
N HIS A 12 -4.02 10.40 3.80
CA HIS A 12 -5.37 9.88 3.94
C HIS A 12 -5.88 9.97 5.38
N GLU A 13 -5.09 9.54 6.37
CA GLU A 13 -5.44 9.68 7.78
C GLU A 13 -5.68 11.14 8.17
N THR A 14 -4.81 12.05 7.72
CA THR A 14 -4.93 13.49 7.99
C THR A 14 -6.24 14.06 7.48
N ILE A 15 -6.66 13.67 6.27
CA ILE A 15 -7.95 14.08 5.69
C ILE A 15 -9.11 13.48 6.50
N LEU A 16 -9.06 12.19 6.84
CA LEU A 16 -10.11 11.56 7.67
C LEU A 16 -10.30 12.29 9.00
N ARG A 17 -9.21 12.71 9.64
CA ARG A 17 -9.26 13.46 10.90
C ARG A 17 -9.83 14.86 10.72
N ASN A 18 -9.32 15.60 9.74
CA ASN A 18 -9.61 17.02 9.58
C ASN A 18 -10.95 17.30 8.89
N GLU A 19 -11.37 16.43 7.97
CA GLU A 19 -12.57 16.62 7.15
C GLU A 19 -13.73 15.72 7.57
N CYS A 20 -13.46 14.53 8.12
CA CYS A 20 -14.49 13.56 8.49
C CYS A 20 -14.67 13.40 10.01
N GLY A 21 -13.87 14.10 10.84
CA GLY A 21 -13.95 14.01 12.30
C GLY A 21 -13.49 12.67 12.87
N TYR A 22 -12.67 11.92 12.12
CA TYR A 22 -12.13 10.65 12.58
C TYR A 22 -11.19 10.85 13.78
N THR A 23 -11.43 10.14 14.87
CA THR A 23 -10.63 10.25 16.12
C THR A 23 -9.86 8.99 16.47
N GLY A 24 -10.13 7.87 15.78
CA GLY A 24 -9.42 6.60 15.97
C GLY A 24 -8.00 6.63 15.40
N ALA A 25 -7.26 5.53 15.56
CA ALA A 25 -6.00 5.30 14.85
C ALA A 25 -6.29 4.61 13.51
N LEU A 26 -5.56 4.97 12.44
CA LEU A 26 -5.72 4.29 11.16
C LEU A 26 -5.34 2.79 11.29
N PRO A 27 -6.25 1.86 11.00
CA PRO A 27 -5.94 0.43 11.11
C PRO A 27 -5.16 -0.06 9.87
N TYR A 28 -4.53 -1.23 10.01
CA TYR A 28 -3.93 -1.97 8.90
C TYR A 28 -4.46 -3.41 8.88
N TRP A 29 -4.36 -4.09 7.74
CA TRP A 29 -4.73 -5.49 7.62
C TRP A 29 -3.48 -6.36 7.69
N ASN A 30 -3.34 -7.16 8.76
CA ASN A 30 -2.27 -8.17 8.82
C ASN A 30 -2.55 -9.33 7.84
N GLU A 31 -2.36 -9.08 6.55
CA GLU A 31 -2.66 -10.00 5.44
C GLU A 31 -1.97 -11.37 5.59
N ALA A 32 -0.83 -11.42 6.29
CA ALA A 32 -0.08 -12.65 6.47
C ALA A 32 -0.88 -13.75 7.18
N VAL A 33 -1.84 -13.41 8.05
CA VAL A 33 -2.66 -14.40 8.75
C VAL A 33 -3.77 -14.98 7.87
N ASP A 34 -4.14 -14.27 6.82
CA ASP A 34 -5.23 -14.62 5.91
C ASP A 34 -4.72 -15.13 4.56
N ALA A 35 -3.39 -15.20 4.34
CA ALA A 35 -2.81 -15.61 3.07
C ALA A 35 -3.32 -16.98 2.60
N GLY A 36 -3.85 -17.04 1.37
CA GLY A 36 -4.51 -18.20 0.80
C GLY A 36 -5.96 -18.42 1.27
N ALA A 37 -6.52 -17.48 2.04
CA ALA A 37 -7.91 -17.48 2.51
C ALA A 37 -8.53 -16.06 2.59
N PHE A 38 -8.10 -15.12 1.75
CA PHE A 38 -8.56 -13.72 1.70
C PHE A 38 -10.08 -13.59 1.60
N ALA A 39 -10.77 -14.45 0.84
CA ALA A 39 -12.23 -14.37 0.68
C ALA A 39 -12.98 -14.60 2.00
N THR A 40 -12.33 -15.26 2.96
CA THR A 40 -12.85 -15.53 4.30
C THR A 40 -12.23 -14.65 5.39
N SER A 41 -11.33 -13.74 5.02
CA SER A 41 -10.74 -12.78 5.96
C SER A 41 -11.84 -11.95 6.64
N PRO A 42 -11.90 -11.90 7.97
CA PRO A 42 -12.83 -11.01 8.67
C PRO A 42 -12.65 -9.54 8.26
N VAL A 43 -11.41 -9.12 7.99
CA VAL A 43 -11.11 -7.74 7.58
C VAL A 43 -11.71 -7.46 6.20
N LEU A 44 -11.53 -8.35 5.23
CA LEU A 44 -12.12 -8.16 3.90
C LEU A 44 -13.66 -8.16 3.97
N LEU A 45 -14.24 -9.06 4.77
CA LEU A 45 -15.69 -9.15 4.98
C LEU A 45 -16.28 -7.88 5.62
N ASP A 46 -15.61 -7.29 6.61
CA ASP A 46 -16.00 -6.01 7.22
C ASP A 46 -16.01 -4.86 6.19
N PHE A 47 -15.23 -4.99 5.12
CA PHE A 47 -15.15 -4.04 4.01
C PHE A 47 -16.01 -4.46 2.80
N GLY A 48 -16.93 -5.41 2.96
CA GLY A 48 -17.89 -5.83 1.94
C GLY A 48 -17.57 -7.15 1.24
N GLY A 49 -16.45 -7.79 1.57
CA GLY A 49 -16.10 -9.12 1.06
C GLY A 49 -15.71 -9.14 -0.42
N ASN A 50 -15.85 -10.32 -1.02
CA ASN A 50 -15.57 -10.56 -2.43
C ASN A 50 -16.67 -9.98 -3.34
N GLY A 51 -16.34 -9.75 -4.61
CA GLY A 51 -17.30 -9.37 -5.62
C GLY A 51 -18.22 -10.52 -6.05
N SER A 52 -19.37 -10.17 -6.60
CA SER A 52 -20.32 -11.11 -7.20
C SER A 52 -19.97 -11.36 -8.68
N GLU A 53 -19.59 -12.59 -9.03
CA GLU A 53 -19.29 -13.00 -10.42
C GLU A 53 -20.47 -12.69 -11.38
N ASP A 54 -21.72 -12.86 -10.93
CA ASP A 54 -22.93 -12.57 -11.71
C ASP A 54 -23.13 -11.06 -12.01
N ASN A 55 -22.32 -10.18 -11.43
CA ASN A 55 -22.42 -8.73 -11.55
C ASN A 55 -21.05 -8.08 -11.80
N ASP A 56 -20.27 -8.65 -12.73
CA ASP A 56 -18.93 -8.17 -13.10
C ASP A 56 -18.01 -7.97 -11.88
N TRP A 57 -18.07 -8.91 -10.92
CA TRP A 57 -17.30 -8.89 -9.68
C TRP A 57 -17.53 -7.64 -8.81
N ALA A 58 -18.69 -7.00 -8.93
CA ALA A 58 -19.04 -5.86 -8.08
C ALA A 58 -19.17 -6.29 -6.61
N VAL A 59 -18.66 -5.46 -5.70
CA VAL A 59 -18.90 -5.58 -4.26
C VAL A 59 -20.36 -5.21 -3.97
N ILE A 60 -21.15 -6.20 -3.55
CA ILE A 60 -22.61 -6.06 -3.34
C ILE A 60 -23.04 -6.05 -1.88
N ASP A 61 -22.12 -6.32 -0.95
CA ASP A 61 -22.38 -6.40 0.49
C ASP A 61 -21.52 -5.41 1.30
N GLY A 62 -21.91 -5.19 2.55
CA GLY A 62 -21.16 -4.35 3.51
C GLY A 62 -21.20 -2.85 3.24
N PRO A 63 -20.34 -2.07 3.91
CA PRO A 63 -20.39 -0.60 3.91
C PRO A 63 -20.04 0.04 2.56
N PHE A 64 -19.42 -0.71 1.65
CA PHE A 64 -19.00 -0.23 0.33
C PHE A 64 -19.77 -0.90 -0.81
N ALA A 65 -20.89 -1.58 -0.50
CA ALA A 65 -21.78 -2.18 -1.48
C ALA A 65 -22.23 -1.16 -2.54
N ASN A 66 -22.14 -1.54 -3.82
CA ASN A 66 -22.57 -0.73 -4.96
C ASN A 66 -21.92 0.67 -5.04
N LEU A 67 -20.72 0.83 -4.45
CA LEU A 67 -19.96 2.08 -4.54
C LEU A 67 -19.56 2.34 -5.99
N THR A 68 -20.03 3.44 -6.57
CA THR A 68 -19.63 3.87 -7.92
C THR A 68 -18.27 4.57 -7.87
N ARG A 69 -17.38 4.20 -8.79
CA ARG A 69 -16.05 4.77 -9.01
C ARG A 69 -16.00 5.39 -10.40
N SER A 70 -15.48 6.60 -10.50
CA SER A 70 -15.38 7.33 -11.79
C SER A 70 -14.01 7.25 -12.45
N LEU A 71 -13.03 6.65 -11.77
CA LEU A 71 -11.71 6.37 -12.29
C LEU A 71 -11.63 4.89 -12.61
N SER A 72 -11.60 4.51 -13.88
CA SER A 72 -11.29 3.14 -14.31
C SER A 72 -9.96 3.09 -15.05
N ALA A 73 -9.49 1.89 -15.39
CA ALA A 73 -8.24 1.68 -16.15
C ALA A 73 -8.19 2.52 -17.45
N THR A 74 -9.35 2.86 -17.99
CA THR A 74 -9.57 3.89 -19.01
C THR A 74 -10.33 5.05 -18.39
N ALA A 75 -9.61 6.09 -17.97
CA ALA A 75 -10.17 7.26 -17.29
C ALA A 75 -11.50 7.75 -17.92
N GLY A 76 -12.52 7.96 -17.07
CA GLY A 76 -13.79 8.57 -17.48
C GLY A 76 -14.95 7.61 -17.76
N THR A 77 -14.87 6.35 -17.34
CA THR A 77 -16.03 5.43 -17.33
C THR A 77 -16.35 5.04 -15.90
N ASP A 78 -17.59 5.31 -15.47
CA ASP A 78 -18.09 4.88 -14.17
C ASP A 78 -18.22 3.35 -14.12
N HIS A 79 -17.82 2.75 -13.00
CA HIS A 79 -18.02 1.33 -12.70
C HIS A 79 -18.33 1.15 -11.21
N LEU A 80 -18.86 -0.02 -10.83
CA LEU A 80 -18.97 -0.39 -9.41
C LEU A 80 -17.62 -0.88 -8.90
N LEU A 81 -17.28 -0.55 -7.65
CA LEU A 81 -16.12 -1.13 -6.97
C LEU A 81 -16.12 -2.65 -7.15
N SER A 82 -15.05 -3.21 -7.71
CA SER A 82 -14.95 -4.63 -7.99
C SER A 82 -13.82 -5.31 -7.24
N ARG A 83 -14.05 -6.57 -6.86
CA ARG A 83 -13.07 -7.47 -6.23
C ARG A 83 -13.24 -8.87 -6.79
N GLU A 84 -12.13 -9.47 -7.19
CA GLU A 84 -12.07 -10.82 -7.75
C GLU A 84 -10.98 -11.56 -6.97
N VAL A 85 -11.32 -12.00 -5.75
CA VAL A 85 -10.33 -12.57 -4.84
C VAL A 85 -9.66 -13.80 -5.45
N ASP A 86 -8.32 -13.77 -5.49
CA ASP A 86 -7.48 -14.88 -5.93
C ASP A 86 -6.63 -15.38 -4.76
N GLU A 87 -7.07 -16.49 -4.17
CA GLU A 87 -6.39 -17.12 -3.05
C GLU A 87 -4.97 -17.56 -3.41
N THR A 88 -4.73 -17.98 -4.65
CA THR A 88 -3.40 -18.42 -5.10
C THR A 88 -2.45 -17.23 -5.21
N ALA A 89 -2.94 -16.09 -5.70
CA ALA A 89 -2.15 -14.86 -5.79
C ALA A 89 -1.73 -14.33 -4.41
N SER A 90 -2.59 -14.50 -3.39
CA SER A 90 -2.34 -14.01 -2.03
C SER A 90 -1.30 -14.82 -1.23
N ILE A 91 -0.93 -16.04 -1.67
CA ILE A 91 -0.07 -16.97 -0.90
C ILE A 91 1.24 -16.32 -0.45
N ARG A 92 1.84 -15.45 -1.28
CA ARG A 92 3.16 -14.86 -0.99
C ARG A 92 3.11 -13.77 0.07
N VAL A 93 1.94 -13.37 0.54
CA VAL A 93 1.81 -12.49 1.71
C VAL A 93 1.98 -13.28 3.02
N GLY A 94 1.97 -14.61 2.96
CA GLY A 94 1.99 -15.48 4.13
C GLY A 94 3.26 -15.40 4.99
N PRO A 95 3.23 -15.97 6.20
CA PRO A 95 4.24 -15.73 7.23
C PRO A 95 5.66 -16.10 6.81
N THR A 96 5.83 -17.19 6.07
CA THR A 96 7.15 -17.62 5.54
C THR A 96 7.83 -16.55 4.70
N TYR A 97 7.05 -15.82 3.88
CA TYR A 97 7.59 -14.76 3.02
C TYR A 97 7.85 -13.49 3.81
N VAL A 98 6.98 -13.16 4.76
CA VAL A 98 7.17 -12.04 5.70
C VAL A 98 8.42 -12.24 6.56
N ASP A 99 8.64 -13.44 7.11
CA ASP A 99 9.83 -13.75 7.91
C ASP A 99 11.10 -13.64 7.06
N ALA A 100 11.07 -14.14 5.81
CA ALA A 100 12.18 -14.02 4.89
C ALA A 100 12.49 -12.56 4.53
N LEU A 101 11.45 -11.73 4.34
CA LEU A 101 11.58 -10.31 4.07
C LEU A 101 12.22 -9.57 5.26
N LEU A 102 11.73 -9.80 6.48
CA LEU A 102 12.21 -9.12 7.68
C LEU A 102 13.65 -9.49 8.07
N ALA A 103 14.16 -10.62 7.56
CA ALA A 103 15.53 -11.09 7.78
C ALA A 103 16.57 -10.42 6.86
N LEU A 104 16.15 -9.60 5.89
CA LEU A 104 17.06 -8.95 4.94
C LEU A 104 17.89 -7.84 5.58
N ASP A 105 19.08 -7.60 5.06
CA ASP A 105 20.04 -6.66 5.66
C ASP A 105 19.97 -5.25 5.06
N THR A 106 19.64 -5.14 3.77
CA THR A 106 19.66 -3.87 3.01
C THR A 106 18.27 -3.46 2.56
N LEU A 107 18.02 -2.15 2.44
CA LEU A 107 16.76 -1.67 1.91
C LEU A 107 16.56 -2.07 0.45
N ALA A 108 17.64 -2.18 -0.33
CA ALA A 108 17.56 -2.62 -1.73
C ALA A 108 17.02 -4.06 -1.85
N ASP A 109 17.53 -4.99 -1.04
CA ASP A 109 17.05 -6.38 -1.02
C ASP A 109 15.64 -6.48 -0.45
N PHE A 110 15.35 -5.74 0.62
CA PHE A 110 14.00 -5.62 1.19
C PHE A 110 13.02 -5.16 0.13
N LYS A 111 13.38 -4.10 -0.60
CA LYS A 111 12.56 -3.53 -1.67
C LYS A 111 12.28 -4.55 -2.78
N SER A 112 13.33 -5.21 -3.26
CA SER A 112 13.20 -6.20 -4.33
C SER A 112 12.33 -7.37 -3.91
N THR A 113 12.47 -7.86 -2.68
CA THR A 113 11.72 -9.01 -2.16
C THR A 113 10.27 -8.66 -1.87
N LEU A 114 9.98 -7.44 -1.41
CA LEU A 114 8.61 -6.99 -1.19
C LEU A 114 7.80 -6.95 -2.49
N GLY A 115 8.46 -6.82 -3.65
CA GLY A 115 7.82 -6.82 -4.96
C GLY A 115 7.12 -5.50 -5.25
N VAL A 116 7.88 -4.55 -5.78
CA VAL A 116 7.44 -3.15 -5.94
C VAL A 116 7.26 -2.74 -7.40
N ALA A 117 7.73 -3.55 -8.35
CA ALA A 117 7.34 -3.44 -9.75
C ALA A 117 6.23 -4.44 -10.06
N ALA A 118 5.36 -4.14 -11.03
CA ALA A 118 4.27 -5.03 -11.46
C ALA A 118 4.75 -6.42 -11.95
N THR A 119 6.04 -6.54 -12.30
CA THR A 119 6.69 -7.79 -12.71
C THR A 119 7.22 -8.62 -11.53
N ASP A 120 7.27 -8.04 -10.33
CA ASP A 120 7.88 -8.66 -9.16
C ASP A 120 6.80 -9.36 -8.34
N LEU A 121 6.79 -10.69 -8.35
CA LEU A 121 5.88 -11.50 -7.54
C LEU A 121 6.31 -11.52 -6.05
N GLY A 122 6.20 -10.37 -5.37
CA GLY A 122 6.47 -10.19 -3.95
C GLY A 122 5.21 -9.90 -3.13
N ILE A 123 5.39 -9.75 -1.81
CA ILE A 123 4.31 -9.54 -0.83
C ILE A 123 3.35 -8.40 -1.24
N HIS A 124 3.86 -7.24 -1.66
CA HIS A 124 3.02 -6.10 -2.04
C HIS A 124 2.15 -6.41 -3.27
N VAL A 125 2.73 -6.92 -4.35
CA VAL A 125 1.96 -7.31 -5.54
C VAL A 125 0.97 -8.43 -5.22
N SER A 126 1.33 -9.38 -4.36
CA SER A 126 0.44 -10.45 -3.94
C SER A 126 -0.73 -9.99 -3.08
N GLY A 127 -0.58 -8.94 -2.27
CA GLY A 127 -1.70 -8.35 -1.54
C GLY A 127 -2.73 -7.71 -2.50
N HIS A 128 -2.26 -6.88 -3.43
CA HIS A 128 -3.09 -6.29 -4.48
C HIS A 128 -3.77 -7.35 -5.36
N ALA A 129 -3.00 -8.30 -5.89
CA ALA A 129 -3.51 -9.37 -6.75
C ALA A 129 -4.42 -10.35 -6.01
N GLY A 130 -4.19 -10.55 -4.71
CA GLY A 130 -5.02 -11.41 -3.87
C GLY A 130 -6.44 -10.88 -3.69
N VAL A 131 -6.63 -9.55 -3.63
CA VAL A 131 -7.97 -8.94 -3.59
C VAL A 131 -8.60 -8.85 -4.99
N GLY A 132 -7.79 -8.62 -6.02
CA GLY A 132 -8.26 -8.57 -7.41
C GLY A 132 -9.09 -7.33 -7.74
N GLY A 133 -9.78 -7.34 -8.89
CA GLY A 133 -10.63 -6.21 -9.32
C GLY A 133 -9.90 -4.87 -9.36
N ASP A 134 -10.47 -3.83 -8.73
CA ASP A 134 -9.85 -2.51 -8.63
C ASP A 134 -8.47 -2.57 -7.94
N MET A 135 -8.30 -3.40 -6.90
CA MET A 135 -7.02 -3.53 -6.17
C MET A 135 -5.88 -4.05 -7.05
N ALA A 136 -6.16 -4.86 -8.08
CA ALA A 136 -5.10 -5.39 -8.95
C ALA A 136 -4.53 -4.34 -9.93
N ASN A 137 -5.21 -3.20 -10.12
CA ASN A 137 -4.77 -2.17 -11.06
C ASN A 137 -3.92 -1.11 -10.36
N VAL A 138 -2.65 -0.98 -10.77
CA VAL A 138 -1.69 -0.04 -10.16
C VAL A 138 -2.16 1.42 -10.13
N ALA A 139 -2.94 1.87 -11.12
CA ALA A 139 -3.39 3.25 -11.21
C ALA A 139 -4.70 3.49 -10.43
N THR A 140 -5.54 2.46 -10.29
CA THR A 140 -6.88 2.59 -9.71
C THR A 140 -7.06 1.81 -8.41
N SER A 141 -6.04 1.12 -7.89
CA SER A 141 -6.15 0.39 -6.62
C SER A 141 -6.61 1.26 -5.43
N PRO A 142 -6.31 2.57 -5.33
CA PRO A 142 -6.90 3.43 -4.30
C PRO A 142 -8.42 3.64 -4.43
N ASN A 143 -9.08 3.14 -5.49
CA ASN A 143 -10.55 3.10 -5.55
C ASN A 143 -11.15 2.22 -4.47
N ASP A 144 -10.45 1.15 -4.11
CA ASP A 144 -10.86 0.21 -3.09
C ASP A 144 -10.38 0.70 -1.71
N PRO A 145 -11.27 0.87 -0.72
CA PRO A 145 -10.87 1.21 0.64
C PRO A 145 -9.87 0.21 1.27
N MET A 146 -9.79 -1.02 0.77
CA MET A 146 -8.77 -1.99 1.18
C MET A 146 -7.34 -1.54 0.88
N PHE A 147 -7.14 -0.63 -0.08
CA PHE A 147 -5.83 -0.05 -0.40
C PHE A 147 -5.14 0.53 0.85
N TRP A 148 -5.89 1.25 1.68
CA TRP A 148 -5.34 1.88 2.88
C TRP A 148 -4.94 0.86 3.95
N MET A 149 -5.70 -0.22 4.06
CA MET A 149 -5.41 -1.33 4.96
C MET A 149 -4.17 -2.11 4.52
N HIS A 150 -4.07 -2.39 3.21
CA HIS A 150 -2.93 -3.04 2.58
C HIS A 150 -1.66 -2.20 2.75
N HIS A 151 -1.69 -0.92 2.36
CA HIS A 151 -0.52 -0.07 2.47
C HIS A 151 -0.15 0.28 3.91
N GLY A 152 -1.11 0.25 4.85
CA GLY A 152 -0.81 0.28 6.27
C GLY A 152 0.01 -0.95 6.72
N PHE A 153 -0.23 -2.12 6.15
CA PHE A 153 0.53 -3.34 6.44
C PHE A 153 1.91 -3.33 5.78
N ILE A 154 2.00 -2.85 4.54
CA ILE A 154 3.28 -2.64 3.87
C ILE A 154 4.14 -1.65 4.66
N ASP A 155 3.55 -0.58 5.17
CA ASP A 155 4.26 0.38 6.01
C ASP A 155 4.67 -0.21 7.36
N TYR A 156 3.81 -1.02 7.98
CA TYR A 156 4.14 -1.80 9.17
C TYR A 156 5.35 -2.72 8.94
N LEU A 157 5.41 -3.44 7.82
CA LEU A 157 6.54 -4.32 7.49
C LEU A 157 7.84 -3.54 7.34
N TRP A 158 7.79 -2.36 6.69
CA TRP A 158 8.95 -1.50 6.54
C TRP A 158 9.40 -0.92 7.89
N TRP A 159 8.47 -0.37 8.68
CA TRP A 159 8.72 0.11 10.05
C TRP A 159 9.34 -0.99 10.93
N LYS A 160 8.79 -2.21 10.88
CA LYS A 160 9.29 -3.35 11.66
C LYS A 160 10.69 -3.78 11.23
N TRP A 161 10.98 -3.73 9.93
CA TRP A 161 12.32 -4.00 9.40
C TRP A 161 13.34 -2.93 9.79
N GLN A 162 12.94 -1.64 9.73
CA GLN A 162 13.76 -0.54 10.21
C GLN A 162 14.12 -0.75 11.69
N GLY A 163 13.10 -0.99 12.53
CA GLY A 163 13.25 -1.08 13.98
C GLY A 163 13.96 0.14 14.56
N ASP A 164 14.58 -0.01 15.74
CA ASP A 164 15.42 1.04 16.34
C ASP A 164 16.86 0.99 15.78
N ASN A 165 17.00 0.93 14.44
CA ASN A 165 18.30 0.86 13.76
C ASN A 165 18.49 2.03 12.80
N GLU A 166 19.23 3.04 13.25
CA GLU A 166 19.58 4.24 12.47
C GLU A 166 20.17 3.94 11.09
N THR A 167 20.93 2.84 10.96
CA THR A 167 21.49 2.46 9.65
C THR A 167 20.40 2.04 8.69
N ARG A 168 19.38 1.31 9.16
CA ARG A 168 18.24 0.89 8.34
C ARG A 168 17.25 2.03 8.11
N ILE A 169 17.02 2.87 9.11
CA ILE A 169 16.16 4.05 8.99
C ILE A 169 16.66 4.95 7.86
N ASN A 170 17.97 5.20 7.83
CA ASN A 170 18.60 6.12 6.88
C ASN A 170 19.16 5.42 5.62
N ASP A 171 18.90 4.12 5.41
CA ASP A 171 19.40 3.41 4.22
C ASP A 171 18.66 3.89 2.97
N LEU A 172 19.38 4.57 2.07
CA LEU A 172 18.88 4.97 0.75
C LEU A 172 19.77 4.43 -0.38
N ASN A 173 20.61 3.43 -0.08
CA ASN A 173 21.52 2.88 -1.08
C ASN A 173 20.75 2.05 -2.10
N ASN A 174 20.99 2.30 -3.40
CA ASN A 174 20.41 1.54 -4.51
C ASN A 174 18.87 1.43 -4.50
N ILE A 175 18.18 2.44 -3.97
CA ILE A 175 16.71 2.45 -3.87
C ILE A 175 16.00 2.79 -5.19
N GLY A 176 16.75 3.10 -6.25
CA GLY A 176 16.25 3.35 -7.59
C GLY A 176 16.11 4.83 -7.94
N TYR A 177 15.22 5.14 -8.88
CA TYR A 177 15.11 6.43 -9.53
C TYR A 177 13.78 7.11 -9.24
N GLU A 178 13.73 8.43 -9.40
CA GLU A 178 12.54 9.24 -9.16
C GLU A 178 11.38 8.92 -10.14
N SER A 179 11.68 8.30 -11.29
CA SER A 179 10.69 7.92 -12.29
C SER A 179 10.77 6.43 -12.64
N GLN A 180 9.61 5.82 -12.90
CA GLN A 180 9.53 4.44 -13.38
C GLN A 180 9.90 4.30 -14.87
N LYS A 181 9.72 5.35 -15.65
CA LYS A 181 10.08 5.43 -17.06
C LYS A 181 11.22 6.43 -17.24
N GLU A 182 12.17 6.09 -18.10
CA GLU A 182 13.29 6.97 -18.41
C GLU A 182 12.79 8.30 -18.99
N PRO A 183 13.07 9.43 -18.32
CA PRO A 183 12.71 10.74 -18.82
C PRO A 183 13.73 11.18 -19.86
N ALA A 184 13.39 12.15 -20.71
CA ALA A 184 14.29 12.66 -21.75
C ALA A 184 15.61 13.24 -21.19
N THR A 185 15.62 13.63 -19.92
CA THR A 185 16.78 14.14 -19.18
C THR A 185 17.67 13.04 -18.60
N GLY A 186 17.31 11.77 -18.77
CA GLY A 186 17.94 10.63 -18.09
C GLY A 186 17.42 10.45 -16.65
N TYR A 187 17.59 9.24 -16.12
CA TYR A 187 17.15 8.92 -14.77
C TYR A 187 17.86 9.78 -13.70
N VAL A 188 17.10 10.14 -12.68
CA VAL A 188 17.60 10.81 -11.47
C VAL A 188 17.49 9.83 -10.31
N GLU A 189 18.59 9.60 -9.61
CA GLU A 189 18.60 8.72 -8.43
C GLU A 189 17.75 9.32 -7.31
N THR A 190 16.99 8.46 -6.63
CA THR A 190 16.23 8.88 -5.45
C THR A 190 17.19 9.12 -4.30
N THR A 191 17.06 10.27 -3.65
CA THR A 191 17.87 10.66 -2.49
C THR A 191 16.96 11.16 -1.36
N GLY A 192 17.53 11.46 -0.19
CA GLY A 192 16.77 12.09 0.90
C GLY A 192 16.13 13.43 0.49
N ALA A 193 16.69 14.14 -0.50
CA ALA A 193 16.17 15.41 -0.99
C ALA A 193 15.06 15.27 -2.06
N THR A 194 14.80 14.05 -2.55
CA THR A 194 13.75 13.81 -3.54
C THR A 194 12.40 14.22 -2.96
N VAL A 195 11.66 15.03 -3.71
CA VAL A 195 10.39 15.62 -3.27
C VAL A 195 9.24 14.64 -3.51
N LEU A 196 8.40 14.48 -2.49
CA LEU A 196 7.16 13.72 -2.49
C LEU A 196 5.98 14.69 -2.63
N TYR A 197 5.22 14.54 -3.71
CA TYR A 197 4.11 15.42 -4.06
C TYR A 197 2.78 14.81 -3.66
N MET A 198 1.95 15.57 -2.95
CA MET A 198 0.54 15.25 -2.66
C MET A 198 -0.44 16.22 -3.35
N PHE A 199 0.03 16.92 -4.38
CA PHE A 199 -0.78 17.78 -5.26
C PHE A 199 -1.73 18.71 -4.48
N ASP A 200 -1.17 19.43 -3.52
CA ASP A 200 -1.86 20.42 -2.66
C ASP A 200 -2.91 19.86 -1.68
N ILE A 201 -3.05 18.53 -1.58
CA ILE A 201 -3.82 17.89 -0.49
C ILE A 201 -3.10 18.13 0.85
N LEU A 202 -1.79 17.92 0.87
CA LEU A 202 -0.88 18.33 1.94
C LEU A 202 0.37 18.99 1.34
N PRO A 203 1.13 19.77 2.13
CA PRO A 203 2.41 20.32 1.69
C PRO A 203 3.34 19.24 1.15
N ASN A 204 4.22 19.59 0.21
CA ASN A 204 5.23 18.65 -0.25
C ASN A 204 6.19 18.29 0.90
N ALA A 205 6.60 17.03 0.94
CA ALA A 205 7.62 16.52 1.85
C ALA A 205 8.82 16.01 1.05
N THR A 206 9.91 15.68 1.71
CA THR A 206 11.03 14.97 1.09
C THR A 206 11.05 13.51 1.52
N VAL A 207 11.82 12.69 0.80
CA VAL A 207 12.10 11.30 1.22
C VAL A 207 12.65 11.26 2.64
N ALA A 208 13.55 12.18 3.01
CA ALA A 208 14.13 12.24 4.34
C ALA A 208 13.10 12.54 5.45
N ASP A 209 12.09 13.36 5.15
CA ASP A 209 11.06 13.76 6.14
C ASP A 209 10.15 12.60 6.58
N VAL A 210 10.17 11.47 5.88
CA VAL A 210 9.25 10.34 6.11
C VAL A 210 9.97 9.01 6.39
N LEU A 211 11.29 9.02 6.59
CA LEU A 211 12.04 7.78 6.87
C LEU A 211 11.72 7.21 8.25
N ASP A 212 11.61 8.07 9.26
CA ASP A 212 11.25 7.68 10.63
C ASP A 212 9.79 8.03 10.91
N THR A 213 9.01 7.07 11.42
CA THR A 213 7.59 7.31 11.77
C THR A 213 7.43 8.11 13.06
N GLN A 214 8.49 8.27 13.85
CA GLN A 214 8.48 8.88 15.18
C GLN A 214 9.26 10.20 15.25
N GLU A 215 9.82 10.68 14.13
CA GLU A 215 10.54 11.95 14.07
C GLU A 215 9.99 12.92 13.01
N GLY A 216 10.13 14.21 13.29
CA GLY A 216 9.86 15.28 12.33
C GLY A 216 8.38 15.40 11.94
N LEU A 217 8.09 15.15 10.66
CA LEU A 217 6.76 15.29 10.07
C LEU A 217 5.78 14.24 10.60
N LEU A 218 6.28 13.05 10.94
CA LEU A 218 5.48 11.91 11.36
C LEU A 218 5.55 11.74 12.88
N CYS A 219 4.48 11.17 13.46
CA CYS A 219 4.43 10.87 14.88
C CYS A 219 3.48 9.71 15.17
N TYR A 220 3.87 8.50 14.75
CA TYR A 220 3.10 7.29 14.99
C TYR A 220 3.99 6.06 15.14
N THR A 221 3.39 5.01 15.71
CA THR A 221 3.98 3.68 15.87
C THR A 221 2.91 2.64 15.58
N TYR A 222 3.33 1.40 15.38
CA TYR A 222 2.43 0.27 15.24
C TYR A 222 2.32 -0.50 16.55
N ALA A 223 1.12 -1.01 16.83
CA ALA A 223 0.92 -1.89 17.97
C ALA A 223 1.72 -3.20 17.81
N ALA A 224 2.32 -3.64 18.92
CA ALA A 224 3.11 -4.88 18.99
C ALA A 224 2.23 -6.14 19.02
#